data_AF-A0A401UQF7-F1
#
_entry.id   AF-A0A401UQF7-F1
#
_cell.length_a   1.000
_cell.length_b   1.000
_cell.length_c   1.000
_cell.angle_alpha   90.00
_cell.angle_beta   90.00
_cell.angle_gamma   90.00
#
_symmetry.space_group_name_H-M   'P 1'
#
loop_
_entity.id
_entity.type
_entity.pdbx_description
1 polymer ?
#
loop_
_entity_poly.entity_id
_entity_poly.type
_entity_poly.pdbx_seq_one_letter_code
_entity_poly.pdbx_strand_id
1 'polypeptide(L)'
;MNINDIIIMEQSNMKNSIPLINLNNKVFEDIIISFGLNIADFYKVEGKLYPYCYAKETVLVEIYEMSTSFFKDFRVKEQIVLRTNRHNECIATNNYKSLFCLIDKPFRFMMYKKLFDDIPDNQKYEIFESIYTSSEYGFNSLSKKFIEKVFKYNKKSQNCTSTDVIIIYRGEGEKSTPYKKSYSWTTDIKVAEWFANRFSDNGKVYKAKVYVKDILAHIEDKSEHEVIVLPNKIFNVIQIK
;
A
#
# COMPACT_ATOMS: atom_id res chain seq x y z
N MET A 1 14.18 -4.83 -14.52
CA MET A 1 13.34 -5.80 -13.79
C MET A 1 12.00 -5.84 -14.51
N ASN A 2 11.55 -7.01 -14.94
CA ASN A 2 10.35 -7.16 -15.77
C ASN A 2 9.10 -6.90 -14.91
N ILE A 3 8.11 -6.19 -15.45
CA ILE A 3 6.85 -5.87 -14.76
C ILE A 3 6.08 -7.15 -14.34
N ASN A 4 6.46 -8.31 -14.87
CA ASN A 4 5.90 -9.59 -14.44
C ASN A 4 6.26 -9.92 -12.96
N ASP A 5 7.35 -9.38 -12.41
CA ASP A 5 7.70 -9.54 -10.98
C ASP A 5 6.90 -8.58 -10.06
N ILE A 6 6.13 -7.65 -10.63
CA ILE A 6 5.37 -6.59 -9.95
C ILE A 6 3.96 -7.10 -9.51
N ILE A 7 3.57 -8.32 -9.91
CA ILE A 7 2.17 -8.78 -9.98
C ILE A 7 1.66 -9.56 -8.75
N ILE A 8 2.38 -9.63 -7.63
CA ILE A 8 1.87 -10.30 -6.41
C ILE A 8 1.66 -9.29 -5.27
N MET A 9 0.60 -8.49 -5.40
CA MET A 9 0.02 -7.78 -4.28
C MET A 9 -1.47 -8.10 -4.22
N GLU A 10 -1.88 -8.86 -3.20
CA GLU A 10 -3.29 -9.11 -2.92
C GLU A 10 -4.03 -7.78 -2.81
N GLN A 11 -5.05 -7.65 -3.68
CA GLN A 11 -5.93 -6.49 -3.84
C GLN A 11 -5.29 -5.24 -4.45
N SER A 12 -4.06 -5.31 -4.97
CA SER A 12 -3.56 -4.29 -5.90
C SER A 12 -4.22 -4.42 -7.28
N ASN A 13 -4.44 -3.28 -7.92
CA ASN A 13 -5.05 -3.12 -9.25
C ASN A 13 -4.27 -3.77 -10.42
N MET A 14 -3.27 -4.62 -10.19
CA MET A 14 -2.39 -5.17 -11.24
C MET A 14 -2.24 -6.70 -11.22
N LYS A 15 -2.88 -7.41 -10.27
CA LYS A 15 -2.71 -8.87 -10.10
C LYS A 15 -3.09 -9.69 -11.35
N ASN A 16 -3.95 -9.14 -12.21
CA ASN A 16 -4.36 -9.69 -13.50
C ASN A 16 -4.07 -8.68 -14.62
N SER A 17 -2.91 -8.03 -14.59
CA SER A 17 -2.50 -7.12 -15.66
C SER A 17 -1.81 -7.90 -16.79
N ILE A 18 -2.22 -7.63 -18.03
CA ILE A 18 -1.65 -8.24 -19.23
C ILE A 18 -0.99 -7.12 -20.04
N PRO A 19 0.32 -7.16 -20.29
CA PRO A 19 0.97 -6.19 -21.17
C PRO A 19 0.26 -6.14 -22.52
N LEU A 20 -0.12 -4.95 -23.00
CA LEU A 20 -0.87 -4.83 -24.26
C LEU A 20 -0.08 -5.32 -25.47
N ILE A 21 1.25 -5.22 -25.41
CA ILE A 21 2.13 -5.78 -26.43
C ILE A 21 1.94 -7.30 -26.61
N ASN A 22 1.52 -8.02 -25.57
CA ASN A 22 1.26 -9.47 -25.64
C ASN A 22 -0.11 -9.80 -26.26
N LEU A 23 -0.99 -8.82 -26.43
CA LEU A 23 -2.31 -9.03 -27.05
C LEU A 23 -2.25 -8.98 -28.58
N ASN A 24 -1.14 -8.54 -29.17
CA ASN A 24 -0.94 -8.40 -30.62
C ASN A 24 -2.10 -7.65 -31.33
N ASN A 25 -2.68 -6.66 -30.66
CA ASN A 25 -3.79 -5.86 -31.18
C ASN A 25 -3.25 -4.60 -31.88
N LYS A 26 -3.19 -4.66 -33.22
CA LYS A 26 -2.66 -3.57 -34.06
C LYS A 26 -3.41 -2.25 -33.89
N VAL A 27 -4.72 -2.29 -33.63
CA VAL A 27 -5.52 -1.08 -33.42
C VAL A 27 -5.07 -0.35 -32.15
N PHE A 28 -4.80 -1.08 -31.07
CA PHE A 28 -4.30 -0.48 -29.83
C PHE A 28 -2.91 0.12 -30.02
N GLU A 29 -2.04 -0.60 -30.73
CA GLU A 29 -0.69 -0.13 -31.06
C GLU A 29 -0.72 1.15 -31.89
N ASP A 30 -1.53 1.19 -32.96
CA ASP A 30 -1.68 2.35 -33.83
C ASP A 30 -2.20 3.58 -33.06
N ILE A 31 -3.18 3.39 -32.16
CA ILE A 31 -3.67 4.47 -31.29
C ILE A 31 -2.54 4.98 -30.40
N ILE A 32 -1.87 4.12 -29.64
CA ILE A 32 -0.83 4.52 -28.69
C ILE A 32 0.34 5.22 -29.41
N ILE A 33 0.78 4.68 -30.56
CA ILE A 33 1.84 5.27 -31.38
C ILE A 33 1.42 6.63 -31.95
N SER A 34 0.15 6.81 -32.33
CA SER A 34 -0.34 8.11 -32.84
C SER A 34 -0.21 9.25 -31.82
N PHE A 35 -0.20 8.93 -30.52
CA PHE A 35 0.08 9.89 -29.44
C PHE A 35 1.57 9.98 -29.09
N GLY A 36 2.45 9.24 -29.77
CA GLY A 36 3.89 9.18 -29.49
C GLY A 36 4.22 8.49 -28.17
N LEU A 37 3.43 7.48 -27.80
CA LEU A 37 3.59 6.69 -26.59
C LEU A 37 4.07 5.27 -26.96
N ASN A 38 4.59 4.52 -25.98
CA ASN A 38 5.10 3.16 -26.20
C ASN A 38 4.13 2.13 -25.63
N ILE A 39 3.62 1.22 -26.47
CA ILE A 39 2.68 0.16 -26.07
C ILE A 39 3.22 -0.76 -24.96
N ALA A 40 4.55 -0.89 -24.85
CA ALA A 40 5.17 -1.69 -23.79
C ALA A 40 4.90 -1.14 -22.37
N ASP A 41 4.53 0.13 -22.25
CA ASP A 41 4.19 0.77 -20.99
C ASP A 41 2.68 0.69 -20.66
N PHE A 42 1.89 -0.06 -21.45
CA PHE A 42 0.44 -0.19 -21.27
C PHE A 42 0.00 -1.61 -20.95
N TYR A 43 -1.07 -1.71 -20.16
CA TYR A 43 -1.59 -2.95 -19.63
C TYR A 43 -3.11 -3.00 -19.75
N LYS A 44 -3.66 -4.19 -20.00
CA LYS A 44 -5.06 -4.52 -19.75
C LYS A 44 -5.18 -5.01 -18.31
N VAL A 45 -6.20 -4.57 -17.58
CA VAL A 45 -6.49 -4.97 -16.21
C VAL A 45 -7.87 -5.61 -16.16
N GLU A 46 -7.95 -6.87 -15.74
CA GLU A 46 -9.23 -7.58 -15.69
C GLU A 46 -10.07 -7.23 -14.45
N GLY A 47 -11.40 -7.25 -14.60
CA GLY A 47 -12.34 -7.07 -13.48
C GLY A 47 -12.44 -5.65 -12.93
N LYS A 48 -12.09 -4.63 -13.72
CA LYS A 48 -12.11 -3.22 -13.32
C LYS A 48 -12.97 -2.37 -14.24
N LEU A 49 -13.47 -1.26 -13.69
CA LEU A 49 -14.18 -0.23 -14.45
C LEU A 49 -13.29 0.41 -15.51
N TYR A 50 -12.00 0.62 -15.19
CA TYR A 50 -10.97 1.07 -16.14
C TYR A 50 -10.15 -0.16 -16.56
N PRO A 51 -10.49 -0.81 -17.69
CA PRO A 51 -9.88 -2.07 -18.10
C PRO A 51 -8.48 -1.91 -18.68
N TYR A 52 -7.95 -0.70 -18.78
CA TYR A 52 -6.60 -0.42 -19.27
C TYR A 52 -5.86 0.57 -18.38
N CYS A 53 -4.54 0.55 -18.43
CA CYS A 53 -3.72 1.59 -17.82
C CYS A 53 -2.38 1.76 -18.54
N TYR A 54 -1.80 2.94 -18.38
CA TYR A 54 -0.36 3.17 -18.54
C TYR A 54 0.30 2.99 -17.17
N ALA A 55 1.39 2.22 -17.11
CA ALA A 55 2.16 2.06 -15.88
C ALA A 55 3.66 2.06 -16.20
N LYS A 56 4.38 3.07 -15.72
CA LYS A 56 5.83 3.18 -15.88
C LYS A 56 6.44 3.93 -14.71
N GLU A 57 7.52 3.36 -14.16
CA GLU A 57 8.17 3.87 -12.95
C GLU A 57 7.15 4.17 -11.83
N THR A 58 7.01 5.42 -11.41
CA THR A 58 6.10 5.85 -10.34
C THR A 58 4.74 6.34 -10.84
N VAL A 59 4.49 6.30 -12.15
CA VAL A 59 3.26 6.85 -12.77
C VAL A 59 2.33 5.72 -13.19
N LEU A 60 1.07 5.81 -12.76
CA LEU A 60 -0.04 4.99 -13.21
C LEU A 60 -1.15 5.90 -13.75
N VAL A 61 -1.62 5.69 -14.97
CA VAL A 61 -2.78 6.41 -15.53
C VAL A 61 -3.83 5.39 -15.94
N GLU A 62 -4.99 5.44 -15.31
CA GLU A 62 -6.13 4.56 -15.62
C GLU A 62 -6.85 5.04 -16.89
N ILE A 63 -7.22 4.09 -17.75
CA ILE A 63 -7.77 4.32 -19.08
C ILE A 63 -9.02 3.47 -19.24
N TYR A 64 -10.15 4.13 -19.53
CA TYR A 64 -11.44 3.47 -19.65
C TYR A 64 -11.56 2.77 -21.01
N GLU A 65 -11.08 3.41 -22.07
CA GLU A 65 -11.26 2.96 -23.44
C GLU A 65 -10.00 3.18 -24.29
N MET A 66 -9.68 2.19 -25.13
CA MET A 66 -8.61 2.28 -26.13
C MET A 66 -9.15 2.86 -27.44
N SER A 67 -9.43 4.16 -27.44
CA SER A 67 -9.85 4.91 -28.63
C SER A 67 -9.18 6.28 -28.73
N THR A 68 -9.00 6.76 -29.96
CA THR A 68 -8.39 8.06 -30.22
C THR A 68 -9.17 9.22 -29.59
N SER A 69 -10.51 9.15 -29.60
CA SER A 69 -11.38 10.14 -28.94
C SER A 69 -11.12 10.16 -27.44
N PHE A 70 -11.10 9.00 -26.77
CA PHE A 70 -10.83 8.92 -25.34
C PHE A 70 -9.46 9.52 -24.99
N PHE A 71 -8.40 9.13 -25.72
CA PHE A 71 -7.05 9.66 -25.45
C PHE A 71 -6.96 11.17 -25.59
N LYS A 72 -7.69 11.75 -26.57
CA LYS A 72 -7.74 13.19 -26.80
C LYS A 72 -8.58 13.92 -25.75
N ASP A 73 -9.81 13.47 -25.54
CA ASP A 73 -10.78 14.14 -24.67
C ASP A 73 -10.35 14.09 -23.21
N PHE A 74 -9.75 12.97 -22.78
CA PHE A 74 -9.20 12.79 -21.44
C PHE A 74 -7.72 13.15 -21.34
N ARG A 75 -7.10 13.64 -22.43
CA ARG A 75 -5.72 14.15 -22.45
C ARG A 75 -4.71 13.17 -21.84
N VAL A 76 -4.80 11.90 -22.23
CA VAL A 76 -4.05 10.79 -21.62
C VAL A 76 -2.55 11.02 -21.69
N LYS A 77 -2.05 11.48 -22.84
CA LYS A 77 -0.63 11.80 -23.04
C LYS A 77 -0.17 12.91 -22.08
N GLU A 78 -0.92 14.00 -22.00
CA GLU A 78 -0.58 15.14 -21.16
C GLU A 78 -0.58 14.76 -19.68
N GLN A 79 -1.52 13.92 -19.24
CA GLN A 79 -1.52 13.37 -17.89
C GLN A 79 -0.25 12.56 -17.61
N ILE A 80 0.14 11.66 -18.52
CA ILE A 80 1.36 10.86 -18.39
C ILE A 80 2.59 11.76 -18.26
N VAL A 81 2.75 12.73 -19.18
CA VAL A 81 3.91 13.63 -19.20
C VAL A 81 3.96 14.51 -17.94
N LEU A 82 2.85 15.14 -17.57
CA LEU A 82 2.80 16.03 -16.41
C LEU A 82 3.13 15.29 -15.12
N ARG A 83 2.53 14.10 -14.93
CA ARG A 83 2.78 13.29 -13.73
C ARG A 83 4.21 12.77 -13.70
N THR A 84 4.74 12.33 -14.84
CA THR A 84 6.15 11.92 -14.95
C THR A 84 7.09 13.04 -14.54
N ASN A 85 6.90 14.24 -15.10
CA ASN A 85 7.73 15.41 -14.77
C ASN A 85 7.64 15.75 -13.28
N ARG A 86 6.43 15.78 -12.72
CA ARG A 86 6.21 16.10 -11.31
C ARG A 86 6.84 15.07 -10.37
N HIS A 87 6.73 13.78 -10.70
CA HIS A 87 7.33 12.71 -9.91
C HIS A 87 8.86 12.77 -9.99
N ASN A 88 9.43 12.98 -11.19
CA ASN A 88 10.88 13.12 -11.37
C ASN A 88 11.44 14.34 -10.64
N GLU A 89 10.71 15.46 -10.62
CA GLU A 89 11.08 16.64 -9.83
C GLU A 89 11.14 16.31 -8.33
N CYS A 90 10.14 15.58 -7.81
CA CYS A 90 10.15 15.16 -6.41
C CYS A 90 11.36 14.26 -6.08
N ILE A 91 11.71 13.35 -6.99
CA ILE A 91 12.90 12.49 -6.84
C ILE A 91 14.18 13.35 -6.87
N ALA A 92 14.33 14.22 -7.88
CA ALA A 92 15.51 15.07 -8.05
C ALA A 92 15.74 16.04 -6.87
N THR A 93 14.67 16.46 -6.20
CA THR A 93 14.69 17.36 -5.05
C THR A 93 14.64 16.65 -3.70
N ASN A 94 14.72 15.31 -3.68
CA ASN A 94 14.58 14.46 -2.48
C ASN A 94 13.26 14.68 -1.70
N ASN A 95 12.21 15.17 -2.37
CA ASN A 95 10.89 15.36 -1.78
C ASN A 95 10.01 14.11 -1.93
N TYR A 96 10.44 13.02 -1.30
CA TYR A 96 9.75 11.74 -1.40
C TYR A 96 8.39 11.75 -0.70
N LYS A 97 8.21 12.57 0.33
CA LYS A 97 6.90 12.78 0.95
C LYS A 97 5.86 13.25 -0.07
N SER A 98 6.16 14.30 -0.84
CA SER A 98 5.26 14.74 -1.92
C SER A 98 5.12 13.69 -3.03
N LEU A 99 6.19 12.99 -3.40
CA LEU A 99 6.13 11.90 -4.37
C LEU A 99 5.08 10.84 -3.97
N PHE A 100 5.14 10.34 -2.73
CA PHE A 100 4.21 9.30 -2.27
C PHE A 100 2.78 9.79 -2.07
N CYS A 101 2.55 11.11 -1.93
CA CYS A 101 1.21 11.68 -2.03
C CYS A 101 0.66 11.62 -3.47
N LEU A 102 1.52 11.78 -4.49
CA LEU A 102 1.15 11.80 -5.91
C LEU A 102 1.06 10.40 -6.55
N ILE A 103 1.79 9.42 -6.02
CA ILE A 103 1.67 8.01 -6.43
C ILE A 103 0.30 7.48 -6.03
N ASP A 104 -0.37 6.79 -6.96
CA ASP A 104 -1.67 6.17 -6.72
C ASP A 104 -1.59 5.14 -5.60
N LYS A 105 -2.60 5.14 -4.71
CA LYS A 105 -2.64 4.29 -3.51
C LYS A 105 -2.26 2.81 -3.77
N PRO A 106 -2.78 2.15 -4.83
CA PRO A 106 -2.44 0.75 -5.10
C PRO A 106 -0.94 0.49 -5.38
N PHE A 107 -0.18 1.50 -5.80
CA PHE A 107 1.25 1.41 -6.12
C PHE A 107 2.17 1.84 -4.99
N ARG A 108 1.65 2.49 -3.93
CA ARG A 108 2.50 3.15 -2.92
C ARG A 108 3.44 2.19 -2.21
N PHE A 109 2.96 1.07 -1.67
CA PHE A 109 3.83 0.11 -0.98
C PHE A 109 4.87 -0.53 -1.90
N MET A 110 4.49 -0.78 -3.15
CA MET A 110 5.38 -1.32 -4.16
C MET A 110 6.51 -0.35 -4.50
N MET A 111 6.15 0.90 -4.79
CA MET A 111 7.11 1.96 -5.07
C MET A 111 7.96 2.29 -3.85
N TYR A 112 7.39 2.23 -2.66
CA TYR A 112 8.12 2.41 -1.41
C TYR A 112 9.19 1.35 -1.22
N LYS A 113 8.87 0.08 -1.50
CA LYS A 113 9.86 -1.00 -1.50
C LYS A 113 10.95 -0.79 -2.56
N LYS A 114 10.56 -0.38 -3.78
CA LYS A 114 11.50 -0.16 -4.90
C LYS A 114 12.48 0.99 -4.61
N LEU A 115 11.97 2.11 -4.10
CA LEU A 115 12.72 3.34 -3.86
C LEU A 115 13.33 3.39 -2.46
N PHE A 116 13.17 2.34 -1.64
CA PHE A 116 13.51 2.39 -0.21
C PHE A 116 14.95 2.84 0.06
N ASP A 117 15.90 2.35 -0.73
CA ASP A 117 17.32 2.66 -0.53
C ASP A 117 17.69 4.07 -1.07
N ASP A 118 16.87 4.67 -1.92
CA ASP A 118 17.03 6.05 -2.41
C ASP A 118 16.40 7.09 -1.47
N ILE A 119 15.38 6.69 -0.69
CA ILE A 119 14.71 7.59 0.25
C ILE A 119 15.68 7.98 1.39
N PRO A 120 15.83 9.28 1.69
CA PRO A 120 16.63 9.72 2.84
C PRO A 120 16.16 9.11 4.17
N ASP A 121 17.12 8.72 5.02
CA ASP A 121 16.85 8.01 6.28
C ASP A 121 15.85 8.72 7.21
N ASN A 122 15.89 10.05 7.21
CA ASN A 122 14.98 10.88 8.00
C ASN A 122 13.53 10.89 7.46
N GLN A 123 13.29 10.46 6.23
CA GLN A 123 11.97 10.42 5.59
C GLN A 123 11.35 9.02 5.55
N LYS A 124 12.17 7.95 5.61
CA LYS A 124 11.72 6.55 5.46
C LYS A 124 10.48 6.24 6.32
N TYR A 125 10.58 6.48 7.63
CA TYR A 125 9.49 6.13 8.53
C TYR A 125 8.24 7.00 8.36
N GLU A 126 8.37 8.33 8.21
CA GLU A 126 7.19 9.20 8.02
C GLU A 126 6.44 8.89 6.72
N ILE A 127 7.16 8.51 5.65
CA ILE A 127 6.55 8.09 4.39
C ILE A 127 5.83 6.77 4.58
N PHE A 128 6.47 5.79 5.24
CA PHE A 128 5.82 4.53 5.56
C PHE A 128 4.53 4.74 6.37
N GLU A 129 4.59 5.54 7.43
CA GLU A 129 3.42 5.86 8.27
C GLU A 129 2.31 6.50 7.43
N SER A 130 2.63 7.48 6.57
CA SER A 130 1.67 8.11 5.67
C SER A 130 1.05 7.13 4.66
N ILE A 131 1.85 6.23 4.08
CA ILE A 131 1.33 5.20 3.17
C ILE A 131 0.43 4.24 3.95
N TYR A 132 0.87 3.78 5.12
CA TYR A 132 0.16 2.83 5.96
C TYR A 132 -1.22 3.34 6.38
N THR A 133 -1.32 4.58 6.89
CA THR A 133 -2.60 5.15 7.37
C THR A 133 -3.58 5.54 6.26
N SER A 134 -3.06 5.80 5.05
CA SER A 134 -3.87 6.22 3.90
C SER A 134 -4.22 5.11 2.91
N SER A 135 -3.58 3.94 3.04
CA SER A 135 -3.78 2.78 2.18
C SER A 135 -4.67 1.76 2.86
N GLU A 136 -5.68 1.29 2.12
CA GLU A 136 -6.59 0.24 2.60
C GLU A 136 -6.00 -1.16 2.37
N TYR A 137 -4.93 -1.28 1.58
CA TYR A 137 -4.41 -2.53 1.05
C TYR A 137 -2.88 -2.49 0.89
N GLY A 138 -2.28 -3.65 0.58
CA GLY A 138 -0.87 -3.76 0.20
C GLY A 138 0.12 -3.92 1.35
N PHE A 139 -0.23 -3.59 2.59
CA PHE A 139 0.65 -3.79 3.74
C PHE A 139 1.07 -5.26 3.92
N ASN A 140 0.13 -6.19 3.74
CA ASN A 140 0.37 -7.64 3.83
C ASN A 140 1.37 -8.19 2.79
N SER A 141 1.69 -7.42 1.74
CA SER A 141 2.73 -7.79 0.76
C SER A 141 4.15 -7.56 1.27
N LEU A 142 4.31 -6.79 2.34
CA LEU A 142 5.62 -6.51 2.90
C LEU A 142 6.10 -7.71 3.72
N SER A 143 7.29 -8.19 3.40
CA SER A 143 7.93 -9.25 4.20
C SER A 143 8.22 -8.74 5.62
N LYS A 144 8.17 -9.63 6.61
CA LYS A 144 8.58 -9.34 8.00
C LYS A 144 9.94 -8.65 8.07
N LYS A 145 10.94 -9.14 7.33
CA LYS A 145 12.30 -8.55 7.28
C LYS A 145 12.28 -7.11 6.78
N PHE A 146 11.43 -6.80 5.81
CA PHE A 146 11.30 -5.44 5.28
C PHE A 146 10.61 -4.52 6.29
N ILE A 147 9.54 -5.00 6.93
CA ILE A 147 8.87 -4.26 8.02
C ILE A 147 9.89 -3.93 9.13
N GLU A 148 10.64 -4.91 9.62
CA GLU A 148 11.70 -4.70 10.61
C GLU A 148 12.77 -3.70 10.12
N LYS A 149 13.14 -3.73 8.83
CA LYS A 149 14.06 -2.75 8.23
C LYS A 149 13.50 -1.32 8.28
N VAL A 150 12.21 -1.14 7.99
CA VAL A 150 11.53 0.17 8.02
C VAL A 150 11.45 0.72 9.45
N PHE A 151 11.09 -0.11 10.43
CA PHE A 151 10.93 0.33 11.81
C PHE A 151 12.24 0.74 12.49
N LYS A 152 13.42 0.36 11.95
CA LYS A 152 14.72 0.93 12.36
C LYS A 152 14.84 2.43 12.12
N TYR A 153 13.94 3.04 11.35
CA TYR A 153 13.90 4.49 11.13
C TYR A 153 12.81 5.18 11.98
N ASN A 154 12.04 4.41 12.77
CA ASN A 154 11.09 4.98 13.72
C ASN A 154 11.81 5.53 14.95
N LYS A 155 12.12 6.83 14.95
CA LYS A 155 12.79 7.47 16.08
C LYS A 155 11.97 7.45 17.38
N LYS A 156 10.63 7.35 17.29
CA LYS A 156 9.74 7.36 18.47
C LYS A 156 9.82 6.05 19.26
N SER A 157 10.06 4.91 18.60
CA SER A 157 10.11 3.59 19.26
C SER A 157 11.51 3.13 19.64
N GLN A 158 12.57 3.76 19.12
CA GLN A 158 13.96 3.27 19.24
C GLN A 158 14.56 3.19 20.65
N ASN A 159 13.91 3.76 21.68
CA ASN A 159 14.49 3.84 23.02
C ASN A 159 13.63 3.24 24.14
N CYS A 160 12.54 2.52 23.80
CA CYS A 160 11.71 1.92 24.84
C CYS A 160 12.28 0.58 25.31
N THR A 161 12.88 0.56 26.50
CA THR A 161 13.39 -0.65 27.17
C THR A 161 12.42 -1.21 28.22
N SER A 162 11.24 -0.61 28.36
CA SER A 162 10.27 -1.01 29.39
C SER A 162 9.86 -2.48 29.23
N THR A 163 9.90 -3.20 30.34
CA THR A 163 9.40 -4.56 30.50
C THR A 163 7.93 -4.59 30.90
N ASP A 164 7.27 -3.44 30.96
CA ASP A 164 5.85 -3.36 31.26
C ASP A 164 5.04 -4.10 30.21
N VAL A 165 3.91 -4.63 30.65
CA VAL A 165 2.99 -5.39 29.80
C VAL A 165 1.70 -4.62 29.69
N ILE A 166 1.26 -4.38 28.46
CA ILE A 166 -0.04 -3.78 28.19
C ILE A 166 -0.99 -4.80 27.59
N ILE A 167 -2.28 -4.49 27.70
CA ILE A 167 -3.35 -5.24 27.06
C ILE A 167 -3.67 -4.58 25.72
N ILE A 168 -3.84 -5.41 24.70
CA ILE A 168 -4.21 -5.00 23.37
C ILE A 168 -5.36 -5.87 22.86
N TYR A 169 -6.13 -5.33 21.94
CA TYR A 169 -7.34 -5.94 21.39
C TYR A 169 -7.29 -5.96 19.87
N ARG A 170 -7.98 -6.92 19.27
CA ARG A 170 -8.15 -7.00 17.82
C ARG A 170 -9.54 -7.49 17.47
N GLY A 171 -10.22 -6.74 16.62
CA GLY A 171 -11.41 -7.20 15.90
C GLY A 171 -11.01 -7.99 14.66
N GLU A 172 -11.62 -9.15 14.49
CA GLU A 172 -11.47 -10.00 13.31
C GLU A 172 -12.86 -10.27 12.71
N GLY A 173 -13.21 -9.49 11.69
CA GLY A 173 -14.38 -9.74 10.83
C GLY A 173 -14.01 -10.58 9.60
N GLU A 174 -14.99 -10.90 8.76
CA GLU A 174 -14.83 -11.79 7.58
C GLU A 174 -13.72 -11.40 6.61
N LYS A 175 -13.48 -10.10 6.42
CA LYS A 175 -12.45 -9.56 5.51
C LYS A 175 -11.12 -9.25 6.21
N SER A 176 -11.00 -9.57 7.50
CA SER A 176 -9.84 -9.20 8.30
C SER A 176 -8.68 -10.18 8.12
N THR A 177 -7.47 -9.68 8.28
CA THR A 177 -6.30 -10.57 8.47
C THR A 177 -6.45 -11.30 9.80
N PRO A 178 -6.31 -12.64 9.85
CA PRO A 178 -6.40 -13.38 11.10
C PRO A 178 -5.39 -12.88 12.14
N TYR A 179 -5.75 -12.89 13.43
CA TYR A 179 -4.89 -12.34 14.49
C TYR A 179 -3.46 -12.92 14.48
N LYS A 180 -3.30 -14.20 14.13
CA LYS A 180 -2.01 -14.90 14.04
C LYS A 180 -1.04 -14.30 13.01
N LYS A 181 -1.56 -13.51 12.07
CA LYS A 181 -0.81 -12.84 11.00
C LYS A 181 -0.88 -11.32 11.09
N SER A 182 -1.67 -10.77 12.00
CA SER A 182 -1.91 -9.33 12.07
C SER A 182 -0.84 -8.60 12.85
N TYR A 183 -0.44 -7.46 12.29
CA TYR A 183 0.44 -6.51 12.96
C TYR A 183 -0.34 -5.45 13.73
N SER A 184 -1.56 -5.14 13.27
CA SER A 184 -2.42 -4.09 13.81
C SER A 184 -3.29 -4.63 14.96
N TRP A 185 -3.19 -3.95 16.09
CA TRP A 185 -3.96 -4.13 17.32
C TRP A 185 -4.34 -2.75 17.86
N THR A 186 -5.25 -2.67 18.82
CA THR A 186 -5.65 -1.41 19.48
C THR A 186 -5.61 -1.55 20.99
N THR A 187 -5.36 -0.46 21.71
CA THR A 187 -5.52 -0.45 23.18
C THR A 187 -6.96 -0.19 23.61
N ASP A 188 -7.87 0.13 22.69
CA ASP A 188 -9.30 0.34 22.96
C ASP A 188 -10.15 -0.85 22.50
N ILE A 189 -10.82 -1.50 23.46
CA ILE A 189 -11.72 -2.62 23.18
C ILE A 189 -12.89 -2.24 22.27
N LYS A 190 -13.41 -1.02 22.35
CA LYS A 190 -14.53 -0.57 21.52
C LYS A 190 -14.13 -0.46 20.06
N VAL A 191 -12.89 -0.03 19.79
CA VAL A 191 -12.33 -0.01 18.44
C VAL A 191 -12.24 -1.45 17.90
N ALA A 192 -11.77 -2.40 18.71
CA ALA A 192 -11.74 -3.81 18.31
C ALA A 192 -13.14 -4.38 18.03
N GLU A 193 -14.14 -4.07 18.86
CA GLU A 193 -15.53 -4.47 18.64
C GLU A 193 -16.11 -3.89 17.34
N TRP A 194 -15.82 -2.62 17.06
CA TRP A 194 -16.25 -1.99 15.81
C TRP A 194 -15.66 -2.69 14.58
N PHE A 195 -14.35 -2.98 14.59
CA PHE A 195 -13.70 -3.70 13.50
C PHE A 195 -14.23 -5.13 13.33
N ALA A 196 -14.53 -5.82 14.43
CA ALA A 196 -15.13 -7.16 14.38
C ALA A 196 -16.49 -7.12 13.66
N ASN A 197 -17.33 -6.12 13.96
CA ASN A 197 -18.71 -6.08 13.49
C ASN A 197 -18.93 -5.20 12.25
N ARG A 198 -17.87 -4.62 11.67
CA ARG A 198 -17.96 -3.61 10.59
C ARG A 198 -18.72 -4.10 9.35
N PHE A 199 -18.64 -5.39 9.03
CA PHE A 199 -19.24 -5.97 7.83
C PHE A 199 -20.25 -7.08 8.09
N SER A 200 -20.24 -7.66 9.30
CA SER A 200 -21.23 -8.63 9.77
C SER A 200 -21.18 -8.72 11.29
N ASP A 201 -22.27 -9.13 11.94
CA ASP A 201 -22.37 -9.17 13.41
C ASP A 201 -21.72 -10.41 14.06
N ASN A 202 -21.04 -11.24 13.28
CA ASN A 202 -20.42 -12.50 13.71
C ASN A 202 -18.89 -12.41 13.87
N GLY A 203 -18.36 -11.19 13.96
CA GLY A 203 -16.93 -10.96 14.14
C GLY A 203 -16.42 -11.40 15.51
N LYS A 204 -15.13 -11.74 15.56
CA LYS A 204 -14.46 -12.17 16.79
C LYS A 204 -13.66 -11.03 17.39
N VAL A 205 -13.58 -10.99 18.71
CA VAL A 205 -12.69 -10.06 19.42
C VAL A 205 -11.66 -10.85 20.20
N TYR A 206 -10.39 -10.55 19.94
CA TYR A 206 -9.27 -11.11 20.66
C TYR A 206 -8.69 -10.10 21.64
N LYS A 207 -8.30 -10.60 22.80
CA LYS A 207 -7.50 -9.89 23.80
C LYS A 207 -6.14 -10.56 23.89
N ALA A 208 -5.08 -9.77 23.89
CA ALA A 208 -3.71 -10.26 24.02
C ALA A 208 -2.89 -9.35 24.95
N LYS A 209 -1.69 -9.82 25.27
CA LYS A 209 -0.67 -9.06 26.00
C LYS A 209 0.56 -8.87 25.12
N VAL A 210 1.24 -7.74 25.31
CA VAL A 210 2.50 -7.41 24.65
C VAL A 210 3.40 -6.63 25.61
N TYR A 211 4.71 -6.85 25.54
CA TYR A 211 5.67 -6.00 26.24
C TYR A 211 5.80 -4.65 25.53
N VAL A 212 5.87 -3.54 26.28
CA VAL A 212 5.98 -2.20 25.69
C VAL A 212 7.19 -2.10 24.75
N LYS A 213 8.34 -2.68 25.12
CA LYS A 213 9.54 -2.74 24.26
C LYS A 213 9.36 -3.47 22.93
N ASP A 214 8.34 -4.32 22.78
CA ASP A 214 8.06 -5.08 21.56
C ASP A 214 7.06 -4.36 20.63
N ILE A 215 6.55 -3.17 21.04
CA ILE A 215 5.68 -2.33 20.21
C ILE A 215 6.53 -1.58 19.18
N LEU A 216 6.20 -1.76 17.90
CA LEU A 216 6.91 -1.13 16.79
C LEU A 216 6.49 0.33 16.60
N ALA A 217 5.21 0.62 16.80
CA ALA A 217 4.65 1.98 16.77
C ALA A 217 3.30 2.10 17.47
N HIS A 218 3.01 3.32 17.89
CA HIS A 218 1.68 3.80 18.23
C HIS A 218 1.20 4.71 17.10
N ILE A 219 0.01 4.44 16.58
CA ILE A 219 -0.64 5.21 15.53
C ILE A 219 -1.92 5.78 16.13
N GLU A 220 -1.92 7.09 16.36
CA GLU A 220 -3.06 7.83 16.93
C GLU A 220 -3.96 8.43 15.84
N ASP A 221 -3.84 7.96 14.60
CA ASP A 221 -4.71 8.40 13.52
C ASP A 221 -6.16 7.92 13.77
N LYS A 222 -7.14 8.78 13.46
CA LYS A 222 -8.59 8.49 13.52
C LYS A 222 -9.14 7.96 14.86
N SER A 223 -8.46 8.23 15.98
CA SER A 223 -8.86 7.76 17.31
C SER A 223 -8.90 6.22 17.43
N GLU A 224 -8.14 5.50 16.60
CA GLU A 224 -8.10 4.03 16.62
C GLU A 224 -7.21 3.47 17.74
N HIS A 225 -6.38 4.32 18.37
CA HIS A 225 -5.41 3.92 19.41
C HIS A 225 -4.61 2.69 19.00
N GLU A 226 -4.13 2.70 17.75
CA GLU A 226 -3.54 1.55 17.11
C GLU A 226 -2.11 1.33 17.60
N VAL A 227 -1.77 0.07 17.81
CA VAL A 227 -0.42 -0.39 18.12
C VAL A 227 0.02 -1.43 17.09
N ILE A 228 1.19 -1.20 16.51
CA ILE A 228 1.80 -2.10 15.55
C ILE A 228 2.78 -3.02 16.29
N VAL A 229 2.58 -4.33 16.17
CA VAL A 229 3.37 -5.36 16.85
C VAL A 229 3.64 -6.54 15.91
N LEU A 230 4.78 -7.21 16.04
CA LEU A 230 5.02 -8.45 15.30
C LEU A 230 4.11 -9.58 15.84
N PRO A 231 3.48 -10.40 14.98
CA PRO A 231 2.59 -11.47 15.45
C PRO A 231 3.24 -12.50 16.40
N ASN A 232 4.57 -12.64 16.39
CA ASN A 232 5.30 -13.54 17.27
C ASN A 232 5.72 -12.90 18.61
N LYS A 233 5.27 -11.67 18.90
CA LYS A 233 5.57 -10.91 20.14
C LYS A 233 4.36 -10.75 21.06
N ILE A 234 3.17 -11.06 20.57
CA ILE A 234 1.96 -11.12 21.39
C ILE A 234 1.88 -12.46 22.13
N PHE A 235 1.32 -12.45 23.32
CA PHE A 235 1.14 -13.66 24.14
C PHE A 235 -0.18 -13.59 24.93
N ASN A 236 -0.57 -14.73 25.52
CA ASN A 236 -1.83 -14.90 26.26
C ASN A 236 -3.06 -14.43 25.46
N VAL A 237 -3.12 -14.82 24.18
CA VAL A 237 -4.24 -14.48 23.31
C VAL A 237 -5.46 -15.31 23.69
N ILE A 238 -6.58 -14.64 23.96
CA ILE A 238 -7.88 -15.25 24.22
C ILE A 238 -8.95 -14.59 23.34
N GLN A 239 -9.89 -15.38 22.84
CA GLN A 239 -11.11 -14.84 22.22
C GLN A 239 -12.07 -14.46 23.35
N ILE A 240 -12.55 -13.22 23.33
CA ILE A 240 -13.47 -12.65 24.35
C ILE A 240 -14.88 -12.38 23.80
N LYS A 241 -15.05 -12.47 22.47
CA LYS A 241 -16.30 -12.47 21.74
C LYS A 241 -16.11 -13.33 20.50
#